data_AF-A0A538KZI2-F1
#
_entry.id   AF-A0A538KZI2-F1
#
_cell.length_a   1.000
_cell.length_b   1.000
_cell.length_c   1.000
_cell.angle_alpha   90.00
_cell.angle_beta   90.00
_cell.angle_gamma   90.00
#
_symmetry.space_group_name_H-M   'P 1'
#
loop_
_entity.id
_entity.type
_entity.pdbx_description
1 polymer ?
#
loop_
_entity_poly.entity_id
_entity_poly.type
_entity_poly.pdbx_seq_one_letter_code
_entity_poly.pdbx_strand_id
1 'polypeptide(L)'
;MSPRAACRLETLGFEHVYDYVPGKADWLARGLRTEGEDTDQPRVGPLARGDVVTCQLDEPVGQVWERVQPSPYRFALVIASDGTVLGRLRRSALEGEPKDVAESVMEPGPSTVRPDTTVVDLRERLDKRALRTALVTTPEGRLIGLVGREALG
;
A
#
# COMPACT_ATOMS: atom_id res chain seq x y z
N MET A 1 -9.49 -10.19 -12.69
CA MET A 1 -10.03 -9.18 -11.74
C MET A 1 -8.95 -8.98 -10.68
N SER A 2 -8.78 -7.79 -10.08
CA SER A 2 -7.80 -7.71 -8.97
C SER A 2 -8.40 -8.38 -7.72
N PRO A 3 -7.58 -9.04 -6.88
CA PRO A 3 -8.10 -9.69 -5.67
C PRO A 3 -8.82 -8.70 -4.73
N ARG A 4 -8.39 -7.43 -4.73
CA ARG A 4 -9.08 -6.33 -4.03
C ARG A 4 -10.50 -6.07 -4.55
N ALA A 5 -10.71 -6.11 -5.87
CA ALA A 5 -12.04 -5.95 -6.45
C ALA A 5 -12.91 -7.20 -6.22
N ALA A 6 -12.31 -8.39 -6.26
CA ALA A 6 -12.98 -9.64 -5.94
C ALA A 6 -13.49 -9.66 -4.48
N CYS A 7 -12.61 -9.37 -3.53
CA CYS A 7 -12.96 -9.27 -2.11
C CYS A 7 -14.06 -8.21 -1.86
N ARG A 8 -13.99 -7.05 -2.54
CA ARG A 8 -15.06 -6.04 -2.44
C ARG A 8 -16.41 -6.55 -2.95
N LEU A 9 -16.44 -7.32 -4.03
CA LEU A 9 -17.68 -7.89 -4.58
C LEU A 9 -18.24 -9.02 -3.69
N GLU A 10 -17.37 -9.81 -3.06
CA GLU A 10 -17.79 -10.81 -2.05
C GLU A 10 -18.47 -10.12 -0.86
N THR A 11 -17.93 -9.00 -0.37
CA THR A 11 -18.58 -8.22 0.71
C THR A 11 -19.93 -7.61 0.29
N LEU A 12 -20.22 -7.56 -1.01
CA LEU A 12 -21.46 -7.04 -1.58
C LEU A 12 -22.46 -8.15 -1.98
N GLY A 13 -22.15 -9.42 -1.68
CA GLY A 13 -23.07 -10.55 -1.85
C GLY A 13 -23.07 -11.23 -3.22
N PHE A 14 -22.04 -11.01 -4.04
CA PHE A 14 -21.89 -11.73 -5.31
C PHE A 14 -21.38 -13.16 -5.07
N GLU A 15 -22.11 -14.16 -5.56
CA GLU A 15 -21.84 -15.59 -5.28
C GLU A 15 -20.80 -16.23 -6.21
N HIS A 16 -20.55 -15.66 -7.39
CA HIS A 16 -19.65 -16.23 -8.40
C HIS A 16 -18.58 -15.21 -8.81
N VAL A 17 -17.61 -15.01 -7.94
CA VAL A 17 -16.45 -14.13 -8.16
C VAL A 17 -15.24 -15.00 -8.50
N TYR A 18 -14.63 -14.78 -9.66
CA TYR A 18 -13.47 -15.54 -10.12
C TYR A 18 -12.20 -14.69 -10.03
N ASP A 19 -11.22 -15.18 -9.27
CA ASP A 19 -9.85 -14.70 -9.28
C ASP A 19 -9.02 -15.50 -10.29
N TYR A 20 -8.18 -14.82 -11.07
CA TYR A 20 -7.26 -15.44 -12.01
C TYR A 20 -5.86 -15.40 -11.37
N VAL A 21 -5.38 -16.56 -10.88
CA VAL A 21 -4.02 -16.75 -10.34
C VAL A 21 -3.45 -18.03 -10.97
N PRO A 22 -2.17 -18.17 -11.39
CA PRO A 22 -1.03 -17.23 -11.43
C PRO A 22 -0.49 -16.97 -12.86
N GLY A 23 -0.12 -15.72 -13.18
CA GLY A 23 0.58 -15.33 -14.41
C GLY A 23 1.95 -14.69 -14.14
N LYS A 24 2.69 -14.32 -15.19
CA LYS A 24 4.02 -13.66 -15.12
C LYS A 24 4.06 -12.44 -14.16
N ALA A 25 2.95 -11.71 -14.05
CA ALA A 25 2.82 -10.58 -13.14
C ALA A 25 2.87 -10.99 -11.65
N ASP A 26 2.34 -12.16 -11.28
CA ASP A 26 2.43 -12.67 -9.90
C ASP A 26 3.85 -13.17 -9.58
N TRP A 27 4.52 -13.78 -10.56
CA TRP A 27 5.94 -14.17 -10.46
C TRP A 27 6.86 -12.97 -10.22
N LEU A 28 6.65 -11.89 -10.99
CA LEU A 28 7.36 -10.62 -10.84
C LEU A 28 7.02 -9.93 -9.52
N ALA A 29 5.75 -9.97 -9.11
CA ALA A 29 5.32 -9.39 -7.85
C ALA A 29 5.94 -10.05 -6.61
N ARG A 30 6.26 -11.34 -6.71
CA ARG A 30 6.97 -12.10 -5.66
C ARG A 30 8.48 -11.82 -5.61
N GLY A 31 9.00 -10.95 -6.49
CA GLY A 31 10.43 -10.61 -6.53
C GLY A 31 11.32 -11.81 -6.87
N LEU A 32 10.76 -12.85 -7.50
CA LEU A 32 11.50 -14.04 -7.91
C LEU A 32 12.41 -13.71 -9.09
N ARG A 33 13.50 -14.47 -9.24
CA ARG A 33 14.45 -14.28 -10.35
C ARG A 33 13.74 -14.35 -11.70
N THR A 34 14.08 -13.43 -12.59
CA THR A 34 13.57 -13.36 -13.96
C THR A 34 14.72 -13.20 -14.95
N GLU A 35 14.59 -13.80 -16.13
CA GLU A 35 15.48 -13.59 -17.29
C GLU A 35 14.71 -12.87 -18.40
N GLY A 36 15.36 -11.91 -19.09
CA GLY A 36 14.78 -11.15 -20.22
C GLY A 36 15.50 -9.81 -20.46
N GLU A 37 15.24 -9.14 -21.59
CA GLU A 37 15.95 -7.91 -22.02
C GLU A 37 15.90 -6.72 -21.04
N ASP A 38 14.95 -6.70 -20.10
CA ASP A 38 14.75 -5.63 -19.10
C ASP A 38 15.19 -6.02 -17.65
N THR A 39 16.05 -7.02 -17.49
CA THR A 39 16.61 -7.39 -16.16
C THR A 39 17.48 -6.29 -15.55
N ASP A 40 18.04 -5.40 -16.37
CA ASP A 40 18.96 -4.36 -15.91
C ASP A 40 18.24 -3.14 -15.30
N GLN A 41 16.91 -3.06 -15.43
CA GLN A 41 16.15 -1.97 -14.85
C GLN A 41 15.83 -2.26 -13.36
N PRO A 42 16.31 -1.42 -12.42
CA PRO A 42 16.07 -1.64 -11.00
C PRO A 42 14.58 -1.53 -10.68
N ARG A 43 14.10 -2.48 -9.87
CA ARG A 43 12.70 -2.60 -9.44
C ARG A 43 12.51 -1.96 -8.08
N VAL A 44 11.29 -1.51 -7.79
CA VAL A 44 10.99 -0.78 -6.54
C VAL A 44 10.81 -1.67 -5.32
N GLY A 45 10.46 -2.95 -5.51
CA GLY A 45 10.23 -3.90 -4.42
C GLY A 45 11.36 -3.96 -3.38
N PRO A 46 12.63 -4.15 -3.79
CA PRO A 46 13.77 -4.16 -2.87
C PRO A 46 14.03 -2.84 -2.13
N LEU A 47 13.46 -1.71 -2.59
CA LEU A 47 13.62 -0.40 -1.96
C LEU A 47 12.54 -0.11 -0.91
N ALA A 48 11.50 -0.94 -0.83
CA ALA A 48 10.36 -0.71 0.05
C ALA A 48 10.75 -0.91 1.53
N ARG A 49 10.39 0.06 2.37
CA ARG A 49 10.61 0.03 3.83
C ARG A 49 9.31 -0.23 4.57
N GLY A 50 9.37 -1.10 5.57
CA GLY A 50 8.23 -1.53 6.40
C GLY A 50 8.06 -0.74 7.70
N ASP A 51 8.59 0.49 7.78
CA ASP A 51 8.60 1.36 8.97
C ASP A 51 7.39 2.30 9.05
N VAL A 52 6.41 2.15 8.15
CA VAL A 52 5.13 2.87 8.23
C VAL A 52 4.25 2.30 9.33
N VAL A 53 3.63 3.18 10.11
CA VAL A 53 2.67 2.78 11.14
C VAL A 53 1.41 2.20 10.49
N THR A 54 0.99 1.03 10.98
CA THR A 54 -0.25 0.37 10.58
C THR A 54 -1.21 0.21 11.76
N CYS A 55 -2.51 0.26 11.48
CA CYS A 55 -3.59 0.04 12.46
C CYS A 55 -4.72 -0.81 11.85
N GLN A 56 -5.57 -1.36 12.71
CA GLN A 56 -6.81 -2.01 12.30
C GLN A 56 -7.96 -0.99 12.16
N LEU A 57 -9.09 -1.41 11.59
CA LEU A 57 -10.27 -0.57 11.33
C LEU A 57 -10.90 -0.01 12.63
N ASP A 58 -10.91 -0.81 13.69
CA ASP A 58 -11.54 -0.52 14.97
C ASP A 58 -10.62 0.23 15.95
N GLU A 59 -9.37 0.48 15.57
CA GLU A 59 -8.40 1.11 16.46
C GLU A 59 -8.69 2.62 16.63
N PRO A 60 -8.75 3.15 17.87
CA PRO A 60 -8.95 4.57 18.11
C PRO A 60 -7.79 5.42 17.57
N VAL A 61 -8.10 6.51 16.87
CA VAL A 61 -7.07 7.33 16.20
C VAL A 61 -6.09 7.99 17.17
N GLY A 62 -6.48 8.23 18.42
CA GLY A 62 -5.56 8.73 19.45
C GLY A 62 -4.40 7.77 19.72
N GLN A 63 -4.67 6.46 19.80
CA GLN A 63 -3.63 5.44 20.02
C GLN A 63 -2.74 5.28 18.78
N VAL A 64 -3.35 5.37 17.59
CA VAL A 64 -2.58 5.38 16.34
C VAL A 64 -1.68 6.60 16.27
N TRP A 65 -2.16 7.76 16.72
CA TRP A 65 -1.40 9.01 16.69
C TRP A 65 -0.15 8.97 17.57
N GLU A 66 -0.22 8.38 18.76
CA GLU A 66 0.95 8.17 19.64
C GLU A 66 2.08 7.40 18.94
N ARG A 67 1.74 6.44 18.07
CA ARG A 67 2.70 5.68 17.27
C ARG A 67 3.21 6.45 16.05
N VAL A 68 2.37 7.28 15.45
CA VAL A 68 2.74 8.11 14.28
C VAL A 68 3.65 9.27 14.66
N GLN A 69 3.49 9.87 15.84
CA GLN A 69 4.27 11.02 16.30
C GLN A 69 5.80 10.84 16.21
N PRO A 70 6.39 9.73 16.72
CA PRO A 70 7.82 9.49 16.61
C PRO A 70 8.25 8.92 15.24
N SER A 71 7.30 8.58 14.35
CA SER A 71 7.59 7.98 13.06
C SER A 71 8.11 9.02 12.04
N PRO A 72 8.91 8.60 11.04
CA PRO A 72 9.35 9.50 9.96
C PRO A 72 8.19 9.98 9.08
N TYR A 73 7.04 9.29 9.16
CA TYR A 73 5.83 9.60 8.42
C TYR A 73 4.79 10.26 9.33
N ARG A 74 3.93 11.11 8.73
CA ARG A 74 2.85 11.82 9.44
C ARG A 74 1.48 11.25 9.09
N PHE A 75 1.42 9.97 8.78
CA PHE A 75 0.21 9.24 8.44
C PHE A 75 0.36 7.78 8.88
N ALA A 76 -0.77 7.08 8.99
CA ALA A 76 -0.82 5.64 9.20
C ALA A 76 -1.62 4.96 8.08
N LEU A 77 -1.42 3.66 7.90
CA LEU A 77 -2.18 2.82 7.00
C LEU A 77 -3.15 1.93 7.77
N VAL A 78 -4.39 1.89 7.32
CA VAL A 78 -5.38 0.96 7.85
C VAL A 78 -5.26 -0.32 7.04
N ILE A 79 -5.03 -1.44 7.72
CA ILE A 79 -4.85 -2.75 7.11
C ILE A 79 -5.89 -3.74 7.61
N ALA A 80 -6.26 -4.71 6.77
CA ALA A 80 -7.03 -5.87 7.19
C ALA A 80 -6.14 -6.89 7.93
N SER A 81 -6.76 -7.89 8.54
CA SER A 81 -6.08 -8.98 9.25
C SER A 81 -5.08 -9.75 8.37
N ASP A 82 -5.30 -9.77 7.06
CA ASP A 82 -4.45 -10.46 6.09
C ASP A 82 -3.33 -9.58 5.49
N GLY A 83 -3.22 -8.33 5.97
CA GLY A 83 -2.22 -7.35 5.53
C GLY A 83 -2.64 -6.51 4.32
N THR A 84 -3.87 -6.66 3.82
CA THR A 84 -4.40 -5.84 2.72
C THR A 84 -4.58 -4.39 3.16
N VAL A 85 -4.09 -3.44 2.34
CA VAL A 85 -4.27 -2.00 2.60
C VAL A 85 -5.71 -1.60 2.30
N LEU A 86 -6.42 -1.13 3.31
CA LEU A 86 -7.80 -0.68 3.23
C LEU A 86 -7.89 0.84 3.07
N GLY A 87 -7.06 1.57 3.79
CA GLY A 87 -7.13 3.02 3.86
C GLY A 87 -5.88 3.70 4.38
N ARG A 88 -5.94 5.02 4.48
CA ARG A 88 -4.88 5.86 5.03
C ARG A 88 -5.46 6.91 5.97
N LEU A 89 -4.92 6.99 7.17
CA LEU A 89 -5.20 8.06 8.11
C LEU A 89 -4.23 9.20 7.87
N ARG A 90 -4.73 10.34 7.36
CA ARG A 90 -3.92 11.55 7.23
C ARG A 90 -3.70 12.18 8.61
N ARG A 91 -2.64 12.98 8.70
CA ARG A 91 -2.34 13.80 9.89
C ARG A 91 -3.57 14.51 10.46
N SER A 92 -4.37 15.15 9.62
CA SER A 92 -5.57 15.89 10.05
C SER A 92 -6.63 15.02 10.71
N ALA A 93 -6.76 13.74 10.30
CA ALA A 93 -7.68 12.80 10.94
C ALA A 93 -7.10 12.30 12.28
N LEU A 94 -5.79 12.06 12.33
CA LEU A 94 -5.09 11.60 13.54
C LEU A 94 -5.04 12.66 14.65
N GLU A 95 -5.00 13.95 14.29
CA GLU A 95 -5.04 15.08 15.23
C GLU A 95 -6.50 15.48 15.61
N GLY A 96 -7.50 14.74 15.12
CA GLY A 96 -8.93 14.97 15.38
C GLY A 96 -9.43 14.43 16.73
N GLU A 97 -10.70 14.01 16.79
CA GLU A 97 -11.30 13.40 18.00
C GLU A 97 -10.61 12.06 18.32
N PRO A 98 -9.88 11.93 19.45
CA PRO A 98 -9.07 10.75 19.73
C PRO A 98 -9.84 9.43 19.85
N LYS A 99 -11.15 9.51 20.13
CA LYS A 99 -12.02 8.34 20.29
C LYS A 99 -12.61 7.83 18.97
N ASP A 100 -12.50 8.58 17.88
CA ASP A 100 -12.93 8.10 16.57
C ASP A 100 -12.11 6.88 16.17
N VAL A 101 -12.75 5.91 15.53
CA VAL A 101 -12.10 4.70 15.03
C VAL A 101 -11.50 4.94 13.66
N ALA A 102 -10.42 4.23 13.33
CA ALA A 102 -9.73 4.39 12.05
C ALA A 102 -10.67 4.26 10.84
N GLU A 103 -11.62 3.33 10.87
CA GLU A 103 -12.58 3.10 9.79
C GLU A 103 -13.41 4.34 9.44
N SER A 104 -13.84 5.12 10.44
CA SER A 104 -14.76 6.24 10.22
C SER A 104 -14.08 7.47 9.63
N VAL A 105 -12.76 7.61 9.82
CA VAL A 105 -12.01 8.82 9.43
C VAL A 105 -10.88 8.56 8.42
N MET A 106 -10.65 7.31 8.01
CA MET A 106 -9.66 6.99 6.98
C MET A 106 -10.07 7.45 5.58
N GLU A 107 -9.08 7.76 4.75
CA GLU A 107 -9.27 7.82 3.31
C GLU A 107 -9.18 6.40 2.73
N PRO A 108 -10.25 5.86 2.12
CA PRO A 108 -10.22 4.52 1.58
C PRO A 108 -9.37 4.42 0.31
N GLY A 109 -8.78 3.24 0.08
CA GLY A 109 -8.17 2.87 -1.18
C GLY A 109 -7.03 3.79 -1.65
N PRO A 110 -5.97 4.00 -0.84
CA PRO A 110 -4.85 4.82 -1.28
C PRO A 110 -4.19 4.21 -2.52
N SER A 111 -3.63 5.08 -3.36
CA SER A 111 -2.93 4.67 -4.58
C SER A 111 -1.67 3.86 -4.24
N THR A 112 -1.54 2.68 -4.83
CA THR A 112 -0.36 1.81 -4.69
C THR A 112 0.37 1.60 -6.02
N VAL A 113 1.58 1.08 -5.92
CA VAL A 113 2.39 0.53 -7.01
C VAL A 113 2.72 -0.92 -6.73
N ARG A 114 3.11 -1.65 -7.77
CA ARG A 114 3.54 -3.04 -7.65
C ARG A 114 5.06 -3.10 -7.46
N PRO A 115 5.59 -4.12 -6.79
CA PRO A 115 7.02 -4.22 -6.52
C PRO A 115 7.87 -4.39 -7.80
N ASP A 116 7.27 -4.84 -8.91
CA ASP A 116 7.91 -4.94 -10.23
C ASP A 116 7.86 -3.65 -11.06
N THR A 117 7.25 -2.58 -10.53
CA THR A 117 7.37 -1.23 -11.12
C THR A 117 8.84 -0.83 -11.18
N THR A 118 9.28 -0.22 -12.28
CA THR A 118 10.66 0.25 -12.41
C THR A 118 10.88 1.51 -11.56
N VAL A 119 12.13 1.75 -11.15
CA VAL A 119 12.51 3.00 -10.45
C VAL A 119 12.21 4.23 -11.29
N VAL A 120 12.41 4.16 -12.62
CA VAL A 120 12.15 5.26 -13.56
C VAL A 120 10.66 5.60 -13.59
N ASP A 121 9.80 4.61 -13.80
CA ASP A 121 8.34 4.82 -13.81
C ASP A 121 7.82 5.38 -12.49
N LEU A 122 8.37 4.89 -11.37
CA LEU A 122 7.97 5.40 -10.06
C LEU A 122 8.41 6.85 -9.87
N ARG A 123 9.63 7.21 -10.27
CA ARG A 123 10.13 8.59 -10.18
C ARG A 123 9.23 9.53 -10.98
N GLU A 124 8.94 9.19 -12.23
CA GLU A 124 8.02 9.99 -13.06
C GLU A 124 6.64 10.14 -12.42
N ARG A 125 6.10 9.07 -11.85
CA ARG A 125 4.78 9.09 -11.19
C ARG A 125 4.78 9.99 -9.96
N LEU A 126 5.83 9.93 -9.15
CA LEU A 126 5.99 10.79 -7.97
C LEU A 126 6.10 12.27 -8.38
N ASP A 127 6.90 12.58 -9.39
CA ASP A 127 7.08 13.96 -9.85
C ASP A 127 5.81 14.53 -10.49
N LYS A 128 5.15 13.78 -11.38
CA LYS A 128 3.88 14.19 -12.03
C LYS A 128 2.77 14.49 -11.02
N ARG A 129 2.79 13.85 -9.85
CA ARG A 129 1.76 14.02 -8.80
C ARG A 129 2.26 14.79 -7.57
N ALA A 130 3.48 15.31 -7.61
CA ALA A 130 4.16 15.97 -6.48
C ALA A 130 4.10 15.15 -5.17
N LEU A 131 4.24 13.82 -5.28
CA LEU A 131 4.20 12.91 -4.14
C LEU A 131 5.62 12.65 -3.62
N ARG A 132 5.75 12.52 -2.30
CA ARG A 132 7.05 12.20 -1.65
C ARG A 132 7.30 10.71 -1.51
N THR A 133 6.24 9.92 -1.42
CA THR A 133 6.29 8.48 -1.17
C THR A 133 5.25 7.75 -2.01
N ALA A 134 5.48 6.45 -2.23
CA ALA A 134 4.53 5.53 -2.81
C ALA A 134 4.38 4.27 -1.97
N LEU A 135 3.14 3.77 -1.88
CA LEU A 135 2.82 2.49 -1.25
C LEU A 135 3.12 1.35 -2.22
N VAL A 136 3.93 0.39 -1.79
CA VAL A 136 4.24 -0.81 -2.56
C VAL A 136 3.38 -1.95 -2.01
N THR A 137 2.64 -2.62 -2.90
CA THR A 137 1.73 -3.71 -2.54
C THR A 137 1.84 -4.89 -3.50
N THR A 138 1.59 -6.10 -3.00
CA THR A 138 1.39 -7.28 -3.84
C THR A 138 0.16 -7.10 -4.75
N PRO A 139 -0.03 -7.91 -5.81
CA PRO A 139 -1.21 -7.92 -6.66
C PRO A 139 -2.53 -7.93 -5.88
N GLU A 140 -2.55 -8.66 -4.77
CA GLU A 140 -3.69 -8.81 -3.86
C GLU A 140 -3.96 -7.55 -3.03
N GLY A 141 -3.01 -6.62 -2.96
CA GLY A 141 -3.11 -5.39 -2.19
C GLY A 141 -2.47 -5.46 -0.81
N ARG A 142 -1.70 -6.52 -0.52
CA ARG A 142 -0.98 -6.67 0.74
C ARG A 142 0.19 -5.71 0.81
N LEU A 143 0.36 -5.04 1.94
CA LEU A 143 1.44 -4.07 2.14
C LEU A 143 2.80 -4.76 2.08
N ILE A 144 3.68 -4.25 1.22
CA ILE A 144 5.11 -4.57 1.23
C ILE A 144 5.88 -3.47 1.96
N GLY A 145 5.54 -2.20 1.71
CA GLY A 145 6.15 -1.07 2.39
C GLY A 145 5.96 0.26 1.65
N LEU A 146 6.79 1.24 2.01
CA LEU A 146 6.89 2.54 1.37
C LEU A 146 8.20 2.71 0.63
N VAL A 147 8.15 3.39 -0.51
CA VAL A 147 9.35 3.91 -1.20
C VAL A 147 9.26 5.43 -1.22
N GLY A 148 10.27 6.09 -0.67
CA GLY A 148 10.45 7.54 -0.72
C GLY A 148 11.25 7.98 -1.95
N ARG A 149 11.08 9.23 -2.38
CA ARG A 149 11.78 9.80 -3.54
C ARG A 149 13.30 9.72 -3.41
N GLU A 150 13.81 9.86 -2.19
CA GLU A 150 15.23 9.75 -1.84
C GLU A 150 15.84 8.38 -2.16
N ALA A 151 15.04 7.31 -2.17
CA ALA A 151 15.50 5.97 -2.50
C ALA A 151 15.59 5.71 -4.02
N LEU A 152 15.06 6.64 -4.83
CA LEU A 152 15.01 6.47 -6.28
C LEU A 152 16.25 7.00 -7.00
N GLY A 153 17.05 7.87 -6.36
CA GLY A 153 18.20 8.54 -6.99
C GLY A 153 17.80 9.75 -7.83
#